data_AF-A0A350YBY0-F1
#
_entry.id   AF-A0A350YBY0-F1
#
_cell.length_a   1.000
_cell.length_b   1.000
_cell.length_c   1.000
_cell.angle_alpha   90.00
_cell.angle_beta   90.00
_cell.angle_gamma   90.00
#
_symmetry.space_group_name_H-M   'P 1'
#
loop_
_entity.id
_entity.type
_entity.pdbx_description
1 polymer ?
#
loop_
_entity_poly.entity_id
_entity_poly.type
_entity_poly.pdbx_seq_one_letter_code
_entity_poly.pdbx_strand_id
1 'polypeptide(L)'
;MIDKNELTNQLTSSVSYKHHKSRRGKHRMYIGMAPGVGKTYRMLQEACELREEGIDVVIGLLETHGRKETAAEAEGLELLPRLSITRGNTTLTEMDTDAILARQPQLVLIDELAHTNVPGSLREKRYQDVEVILAAGIDVFSTVNIQHLESLNDLVAKITGVVVRERIPDRLLDEADEVVVVDVTPETLEERLIEGKIYAPEKIEQSLQNFFQRRNLVALRELALREVADNIEEAAETSTPAGQFCCVHERVLVCVSTYSTSVQLLRRGTRLATIMRARLYGLFVAHPERFLTKEESLYLETCQHLCQEVGGEFLRMTSTNIPKAIAEVAHNYHITQVVLGQTQKSRWDLLLRGSPVQQLLRYLKDVDLHIIAAEKSSVKQTRT
;
A
#
# COMPACT_ATOMS: atom_id res chain seq x y z
N MET A 1 38.98 -15.38 56.44
CA MET A 1 37.65 -15.37 55.81
C MET A 1 37.62 -14.14 54.92
N ILE A 2 37.78 -14.33 53.62
CA ILE A 2 37.79 -13.25 52.63
C ILE A 2 36.38 -13.20 52.05
N ASP A 3 35.82 -12.01 52.03
CA ASP A 3 34.39 -11.74 51.89
C ASP A 3 33.89 -12.09 50.48
N LYS A 4 32.76 -12.79 50.41
CA LYS A 4 32.19 -13.38 49.18
C LYS A 4 31.54 -12.36 48.24
N ASN A 5 31.67 -11.06 48.51
CA ASN A 5 30.99 -9.97 47.81
C ASN A 5 31.88 -9.16 46.85
N GLU A 6 33.17 -9.46 46.73
CA GLU A 6 34.07 -8.78 45.77
C GLU A 6 34.16 -9.46 44.39
N LEU A 7 33.62 -10.66 44.23
CA LEU A 7 33.67 -11.42 42.96
C LEU A 7 32.44 -11.22 42.05
N THR A 8 31.40 -10.53 42.52
CA THR A 8 30.16 -10.31 41.74
C THR A 8 30.06 -8.93 41.08
N ASN A 9 31.02 -8.02 41.31
CA ASN A 9 30.98 -6.66 40.77
C ASN A 9 31.81 -6.42 39.48
N GLN A 10 32.29 -7.49 38.82
CA GLN A 10 33.02 -7.39 37.55
C GLN A 10 32.26 -7.90 36.31
N LEU A 11 30.98 -8.27 36.43
CA LEU A 11 30.18 -8.80 35.30
C LEU A 11 28.98 -7.95 34.88
N THR A 12 28.88 -6.71 35.36
CA THR A 12 27.84 -5.77 34.93
C THR A 12 28.45 -4.43 34.51
N SER A 13 29.35 -4.45 33.53
CA SER A 13 29.59 -3.27 32.70
C SER A 13 28.47 -3.17 31.68
N SER A 14 27.31 -2.71 32.14
CA SER A 14 26.24 -2.22 31.28
C SER A 14 26.82 -1.09 30.44
N VAL A 15 27.11 -1.39 29.16
CA VAL A 15 27.47 -0.39 28.16
C VAL A 15 26.24 0.50 28.00
N SER A 16 26.25 1.61 28.73
CA SER A 16 25.28 2.70 28.59
C SER A 16 25.54 3.36 27.23
N TYR A 17 24.91 2.83 26.17
CA TYR A 17 24.86 3.50 24.88
C TYR A 17 24.20 4.86 25.10
N LYS A 18 24.99 5.92 24.99
CA LYS A 18 24.51 7.30 24.98
C LYS A 18 23.61 7.45 23.75
N HIS A 19 22.30 7.36 23.94
CA HIS A 19 21.31 7.76 22.94
C HIS A 19 21.41 9.27 22.72
N HIS A 20 22.28 9.67 21.79
CA HIS A 20 21.90 10.77 20.92
C HIS A 20 20.62 10.34 20.22
N LYS A 21 19.60 11.22 20.11
CA LYS A 21 18.45 10.97 19.24
C LYS A 21 18.97 10.87 17.81
N SER A 22 19.45 9.70 17.43
CA SER A 22 19.97 9.40 16.10
C SER A 22 18.81 9.48 15.12
N ARG A 23 19.06 10.17 14.01
CA ARG A 23 18.16 10.18 12.85
C ARG A 23 17.91 8.72 12.44
N ARG A 24 16.66 8.32 12.24
CA ARG A 24 16.33 7.03 11.59
C ARG A 24 16.97 7.02 10.20
N GLY A 25 17.60 5.91 9.83
CA GLY A 25 18.15 5.70 8.50
C GLY A 25 17.07 5.82 7.43
N LYS A 26 17.47 6.17 6.21
CA LYS A 26 16.56 6.25 5.06
C LYS A 26 16.36 4.90 4.44
N HIS A 27 15.13 4.57 4.10
CA HIS A 27 14.78 3.33 3.42
C HIS A 27 14.41 3.60 1.96
N ARG A 28 15.19 3.05 1.03
CA ARG A 28 14.86 3.02 -0.39
C ARG A 28 14.47 1.61 -0.83
N MET A 29 13.31 1.48 -1.44
CA MET A 29 12.74 0.20 -1.87
C MET A 29 12.71 0.10 -3.39
N TYR A 30 13.38 -0.92 -3.94
CA TYR A 30 13.30 -1.28 -5.35
C TYR A 30 12.21 -2.32 -5.54
N ILE A 31 11.13 -1.93 -6.22
CA ILE A 31 9.93 -2.75 -6.40
C ILE A 31 9.83 -3.21 -7.84
N GLY A 32 9.45 -4.47 -8.00
CA GLY A 32 9.24 -5.07 -9.32
C GLY A 32 7.93 -5.84 -9.40
N MET A 33 7.34 -5.85 -10.59
CA MET A 33 6.14 -6.63 -10.88
C MET A 33 6.37 -8.15 -10.78
N ALA A 34 7.61 -8.60 -10.99
CA ALA A 34 7.96 -10.02 -11.08
C ALA A 34 9.45 -10.30 -10.79
N PRO A 35 9.82 -11.55 -10.48
CA PRO A 35 11.21 -11.99 -10.49
C PRO A 35 11.85 -11.81 -11.87
N GLY A 36 13.11 -11.35 -11.92
CA GLY A 36 13.87 -11.20 -13.16
C GLY A 36 13.76 -9.86 -13.89
N VAL A 37 12.97 -8.92 -13.37
CA VAL A 37 12.87 -7.56 -13.95
C VAL A 37 14.16 -6.75 -13.81
N GLY A 38 15.05 -7.12 -12.86
CA GLY A 38 16.36 -6.50 -12.68
C GLY A 38 16.53 -5.65 -11.42
N LYS A 39 15.66 -5.81 -10.41
CA LYS A 39 15.72 -5.04 -9.14
C LYS A 39 17.11 -5.03 -8.51
N THR A 40 17.68 -6.21 -8.26
CA THR A 40 19.01 -6.38 -7.65
C THR A 40 20.10 -5.74 -8.50
N TYR A 41 20.03 -5.91 -9.82
CA TYR A 41 20.99 -5.32 -10.75
C TYR A 41 20.95 -3.78 -10.69
N ARG A 42 19.75 -3.20 -10.72
CA ARG A 42 19.57 -1.74 -10.61
C ARG A 42 20.05 -1.18 -9.27
N MET A 43 19.73 -1.87 -8.17
CA MET A 43 20.19 -1.53 -6.82
C MET A 43 21.73 -1.55 -6.72
N LEU A 44 22.38 -2.54 -7.33
CA LEU A 44 23.85 -2.63 -7.35
C LEU A 44 24.50 -1.52 -8.18
N GLN A 45 23.96 -1.20 -9.36
CA GLN A 45 24.48 -0.10 -10.18
C GLN A 45 24.49 1.22 -9.42
N GLU A 46 23.37 1.55 -8.77
CA GLU A 46 23.25 2.77 -7.99
C GLU A 46 24.14 2.76 -6.73
N ALA A 47 24.30 1.60 -6.09
CA ALA A 47 25.24 1.43 -5.00
C ALA A 47 26.71 1.65 -5.42
N CYS A 48 27.08 1.20 -6.62
CA CYS A 48 28.40 1.45 -7.20
C CYS A 48 28.64 2.94 -7.46
N GLU A 49 27.65 3.65 -8.03
CA GLU A 49 27.70 5.10 -8.24
C GLU A 49 27.91 5.84 -6.91
N LEU A 50 27.13 5.51 -5.87
CA LEU A 50 27.27 6.12 -4.54
C LEU A 50 28.63 5.83 -3.88
N ARG A 51 29.17 4.62 -4.06
CA ARG A 51 30.51 4.28 -3.59
C ARG A 51 31.58 5.13 -4.28
N GLU A 52 31.45 5.35 -5.59
CA GLU A 52 32.36 6.23 -6.35
C GLU A 52 32.29 7.69 -5.87
N GLU A 53 31.14 8.13 -5.39
CA GLU A 53 30.94 9.42 -4.72
C GLU A 53 31.49 9.46 -3.27
N GLY A 54 32.00 8.34 -2.76
CA GLY A 54 32.65 8.24 -1.45
C GLY A 54 31.73 7.82 -0.30
N ILE A 55 30.52 7.32 -0.59
CA ILE A 55 29.63 6.75 0.43
C ILE A 55 30.15 5.37 0.86
N ASP A 56 30.15 5.11 2.17
CA ASP A 56 30.48 3.78 2.73
C ASP A 56 29.32 2.80 2.51
N VAL A 57 29.42 1.99 1.44
CA VAL A 57 28.40 1.04 1.01
C VAL A 57 28.83 -0.40 1.26
N VAL A 58 27.95 -1.17 1.90
CA VAL A 58 28.17 -2.59 2.22
C VAL A 58 27.00 -3.43 1.73
N ILE A 59 27.29 -4.63 1.22
CA ILE A 59 26.28 -5.63 0.90
C ILE A 59 26.04 -6.48 2.15
N GLY A 60 24.87 -6.35 2.75
CA GLY A 60 24.44 -7.18 3.88
C GLY A 60 23.89 -8.53 3.42
N LEU A 61 23.14 -8.53 2.31
CA LEU A 61 22.65 -9.73 1.66
C LEU A 61 22.42 -9.50 0.17
N LEU A 62 22.94 -10.40 -0.66
CA LEU A 62 22.75 -10.39 -2.11
C LEU A 62 22.35 -11.76 -2.62
N GLU A 63 21.20 -11.86 -3.28
CA GLU A 63 20.73 -13.08 -3.92
C GLU A 63 20.98 -13.01 -5.44
N THR A 64 22.11 -13.59 -5.87
CA THR A 64 22.49 -13.58 -7.29
C THR A 64 21.69 -14.58 -8.13
N HIS A 65 21.05 -15.58 -7.50
CA HIS A 65 20.36 -16.70 -8.17
C HIS A 65 21.16 -17.33 -9.33
N GLY A 66 22.50 -17.33 -9.23
CA GLY A 66 23.39 -17.88 -10.27
C GLY A 66 23.68 -16.95 -11.45
N ARG A 67 23.26 -15.68 -11.41
CA ARG A 67 23.53 -14.70 -12.47
C ARG A 67 24.94 -14.14 -12.39
N LYS A 68 25.77 -14.46 -13.38
CA LYS A 68 27.15 -13.96 -13.49
C LYS A 68 27.23 -12.44 -13.60
N GLU A 69 26.31 -11.83 -14.35
CA GLU A 69 26.26 -10.36 -14.52
C GLU A 69 25.97 -9.64 -13.19
N THR A 70 25.04 -10.17 -12.38
CA THR A 70 24.74 -9.60 -11.05
C THR A 70 25.90 -9.81 -10.08
N ALA A 71 26.60 -10.95 -10.16
CA ALA A 71 27.80 -11.17 -9.37
C ALA A 71 28.94 -10.21 -9.76
N ALA A 72 29.08 -9.90 -11.06
CA ALA A 72 30.09 -8.96 -11.55
C ALA A 72 29.83 -7.53 -11.08
N GLU A 73 28.56 -7.07 -11.05
CA GLU A 73 28.24 -5.74 -10.51
C GLU A 73 28.49 -5.61 -9.01
N ALA A 74 28.47 -6.74 -8.28
CA ALA A 74 28.83 -6.74 -6.87
C ALA A 74 30.35 -6.67 -6.65
N GLU A 75 31.17 -6.85 -7.70
CA GLU A 75 32.62 -6.79 -7.57
C GLU A 75 33.07 -5.39 -7.12
N GLY A 76 33.91 -5.37 -6.09
CA GLY A 76 34.41 -4.14 -5.47
C GLY A 76 33.53 -3.57 -4.37
N LEU A 77 32.30 -4.05 -4.16
CA LEU A 77 31.51 -3.72 -2.96
C LEU A 77 31.90 -4.66 -1.82
N GLU A 78 32.01 -4.13 -0.60
CA GLU A 78 32.27 -4.95 0.59
C GLU A 78 31.05 -5.85 0.83
N LEU A 79 31.25 -7.18 0.83
CA LEU A 79 30.19 -8.16 1.11
C LEU A 79 30.39 -8.76 2.50
N LEU A 80 29.40 -8.58 3.37
CA LEU A 80 29.43 -9.20 4.70
C LEU A 80 29.14 -10.70 4.61
N PRO A 81 29.84 -11.53 5.43
CA PRO A 81 29.61 -12.95 5.47
C PRO A 81 28.20 -13.25 6.01
N ARG A 82 27.54 -14.25 5.40
CA ARG A 82 26.24 -14.74 5.86
C ARG A 82 26.41 -15.61 7.11
N LEU A 83 25.44 -15.54 8.02
CA LEU A 83 25.35 -16.45 9.16
C LEU A 83 25.00 -17.85 8.68
N SER A 84 25.78 -18.87 9.05
CA SER A 84 25.46 -20.27 8.75
C SER A 84 24.76 -20.94 9.93
N ILE A 85 23.55 -21.44 9.70
CA ILE A 85 22.70 -22.10 10.70
C ILE A 85 22.54 -23.57 10.32
N THR A 86 23.15 -24.47 11.08
CA THR A 86 23.01 -25.92 10.88
C THR A 86 21.75 -26.43 11.57
N ARG A 87 20.83 -27.04 10.81
CA ARG A 87 19.63 -27.69 11.32
C ARG A 87 19.51 -29.11 10.77
N GLY A 88 19.65 -30.09 11.66
CA GLY A 88 19.71 -31.49 11.26
C GLY A 88 20.88 -31.71 10.30
N ASN A 89 20.59 -32.17 9.08
CA ASN A 89 21.58 -32.38 8.03
C ASN A 89 21.68 -31.23 7.01
N THR A 90 20.91 -30.14 7.19
CA THR A 90 20.89 -29.02 6.25
C THR A 90 21.56 -27.79 6.86
N THR A 91 22.50 -27.20 6.13
CA THR A 91 23.06 -25.88 6.46
C THR A 91 22.28 -24.82 5.69
N LEU A 92 21.65 -23.91 6.42
CA LEU A 92 20.95 -22.75 5.87
C LEU A 92 21.80 -21.50 6.13
N THR A 93 21.65 -20.47 5.30
CA THR A 93 22.38 -19.20 5.45
C THR A 93 21.42 -18.03 5.60
N GLU A 94 21.73 -17.09 6.47
CA GLU A 94 20.91 -15.89 6.72
C GLU A 94 21.78 -14.62 6.75
N MET A 95 21.14 -13.46 6.61
CA MET A 95 21.80 -12.17 6.80
C MET A 95 22.29 -12.01 8.25
N ASP A 96 23.54 -11.59 8.44
CA ASP A 96 24.09 -11.30 9.76
C ASP A 96 23.79 -9.84 10.14
N THR A 97 22.69 -9.61 10.84
CA THR A 97 22.29 -8.26 11.25
C THR A 97 23.24 -7.67 12.29
N ASP A 98 23.77 -8.49 13.20
CA ASP A 98 24.67 -8.01 14.24
C ASP A 98 26.02 -7.58 13.64
N ALA A 99 26.50 -8.28 12.60
CA ALA A 99 27.67 -7.86 11.84
C ALA A 99 27.45 -6.52 11.12
N ILE A 100 26.28 -6.29 10.52
CA ILE A 100 25.93 -5.00 9.89
C ILE A 100 25.95 -3.87 10.94
N LEU A 101 25.30 -4.10 12.09
CA LEU A 101 25.23 -3.12 13.17
C LEU A 101 26.61 -2.83 13.79
N ALA A 102 27.48 -3.84 13.88
CA ALA A 102 28.84 -3.67 14.36
C ALA A 102 29.73 -2.92 13.35
N ARG A 103 29.52 -3.14 12.05
CA ARG A 103 30.25 -2.48 10.96
C ARG A 103 29.85 -1.02 10.76
N GLN A 104 28.62 -0.64 11.11
CA GLN A 104 28.06 0.71 11.00
C GLN A 104 28.32 1.40 9.64
N PRO A 105 27.96 0.78 8.49
CA PRO A 105 28.11 1.44 7.20
C PRO A 105 27.15 2.64 7.07
N GLN A 106 27.41 3.52 6.10
CA GLN A 106 26.45 4.57 5.76
C GLN A 106 25.22 4.00 5.03
N LEU A 107 25.45 3.03 4.14
CA LEU A 107 24.43 2.36 3.36
C LEU A 107 24.64 0.84 3.36
N VAL A 108 23.56 0.07 3.58
CA VAL A 108 23.57 -1.39 3.41
C VAL A 108 22.56 -1.84 2.34
N LEU A 109 22.98 -2.80 1.50
CA LEU A 109 22.13 -3.43 0.48
C LEU A 109 21.57 -4.77 0.98
N ILE A 110 20.26 -4.95 0.88
CA ILE A 110 19.55 -6.13 1.41
C ILE A 110 18.53 -6.65 0.40
N ASP A 111 18.82 -7.81 -0.21
CA ASP A 111 17.90 -8.44 -1.15
C ASP A 111 16.74 -9.21 -0.47
N GLU A 112 15.67 -9.45 -1.24
CA GLU A 112 14.49 -10.23 -0.84
C GLU A 112 13.87 -9.80 0.51
N LEU A 113 13.38 -8.56 0.61
CA LEU A 113 12.80 -7.99 1.84
C LEU A 113 11.66 -8.85 2.44
N ALA A 114 10.94 -9.59 1.59
CA ALA A 114 9.81 -10.43 2.00
C ALA A 114 10.18 -11.79 2.60
N HIS A 115 11.46 -12.12 2.61
CA HIS A 115 11.95 -13.41 3.08
C HIS A 115 11.51 -13.73 4.51
N THR A 116 11.12 -14.99 4.73
CA THR A 116 10.89 -15.52 6.07
C THR A 116 12.17 -16.14 6.59
N ASN A 117 12.74 -15.53 7.63
CA ASN A 117 14.01 -15.95 8.19
C ASN A 117 13.94 -17.41 8.67
N VAL A 118 15.10 -18.08 8.69
CA VAL A 118 15.22 -19.44 9.23
C VAL A 118 14.57 -19.52 10.63
N PRO A 119 13.70 -20.52 10.90
CA PRO A 119 13.06 -20.61 12.21
C PRO A 119 14.10 -20.68 13.32
N GLY A 120 13.85 -20.00 14.45
CA GLY A 120 14.81 -19.87 15.54
C GLY A 120 15.78 -18.68 15.41
N SER A 121 15.74 -17.95 14.30
CA SER A 121 16.31 -16.59 14.23
C SER A 121 15.63 -15.65 15.23
N LEU A 122 16.33 -14.58 15.62
CA LEU A 122 15.82 -13.57 16.56
C LEU A 122 14.52 -12.92 16.08
N ARG A 123 14.35 -12.79 14.77
CA ARG A 123 13.21 -12.18 14.08
C ARG A 123 12.69 -13.13 13.02
N GLU A 124 11.37 -13.12 12.80
CA GLU A 124 10.69 -14.03 11.88
C GLU A 124 10.84 -13.59 10.42
N LYS A 125 10.92 -12.27 10.19
CA LYS A 125 10.87 -11.70 8.85
C LYS A 125 12.05 -10.77 8.61
N ARG A 126 12.61 -10.80 7.40
CA ARG A 126 13.76 -9.96 7.03
C ARG A 126 13.49 -8.48 7.14
N TYR A 127 12.27 -8.03 6.84
CA TYR A 127 11.91 -6.62 7.03
C TYR A 127 12.06 -6.17 8.50
N GLN A 128 11.91 -7.07 9.48
CA GLN A 128 12.12 -6.73 10.89
C GLN A 128 13.61 -6.55 11.20
N ASP A 129 14.50 -7.26 10.50
CA ASP A 129 15.94 -7.00 10.57
C ASP A 129 16.25 -5.62 10.00
N VAL A 130 15.66 -5.28 8.84
CA VAL A 130 15.80 -3.96 8.19
C VAL A 130 15.32 -2.83 9.10
N GLU A 131 14.18 -2.98 9.78
CA GLU A 131 13.67 -1.98 10.73
C GLU A 131 14.67 -1.66 11.84
N VAL A 132 15.40 -2.67 12.35
CA VAL A 132 16.43 -2.46 13.38
C VAL A 132 17.67 -1.76 12.81
N ILE A 133 18.08 -2.08 11.60
CA ILE A 133 19.18 -1.40 10.91
C ILE A 133 18.85 0.09 10.68
N LEU A 134 17.63 0.37 10.20
CA LEU A 134 17.13 1.74 10.04
C LEU A 134 17.05 2.47 11.38
N ALA A 135 16.61 1.81 12.45
CA ALA A 135 16.58 2.39 13.79
C ALA A 135 17.97 2.74 14.34
N ALA A 136 19.02 2.01 13.91
CA ALA A 136 20.40 2.32 14.23
C ALA A 136 20.97 3.52 13.44
N GLY A 137 20.22 4.07 12.49
CA GLY A 137 20.61 5.22 11.68
C GLY A 137 21.39 4.89 10.40
N ILE A 138 21.41 3.61 10.01
CA ILE A 138 22.04 3.12 8.78
C ILE A 138 21.00 3.18 7.65
N ASP A 139 21.35 3.78 6.51
CA ASP A 139 20.45 3.83 5.36
C ASP A 139 20.39 2.43 4.69
N VAL A 140 19.24 2.05 4.15
CA VAL A 140 19.00 0.71 3.58
C VAL A 140 18.43 0.80 2.18
N PHE A 141 19.08 0.10 1.25
CA PHE A 141 18.48 -0.24 -0.05
C PHE A 141 17.99 -1.68 -0.01
N SER A 142 16.74 -1.90 -0.42
CA SER A 142 16.15 -3.24 -0.41
C SER A 142 15.38 -3.55 -1.68
N THR A 143 15.24 -4.84 -2.01
CA THR A 143 14.41 -5.26 -3.14
C THR A 143 13.20 -6.09 -2.70
N VAL A 144 12.07 -5.89 -3.38
CA VAL A 144 10.85 -6.68 -3.18
C VAL A 144 10.01 -6.77 -4.45
N ASN A 145 9.25 -7.85 -4.61
CA ASN A 145 8.24 -7.95 -5.66
C ASN A 145 6.86 -7.57 -5.11
N ILE A 146 6.01 -6.96 -5.95
CA ILE A 146 4.67 -6.52 -5.56
C ILE A 146 3.78 -7.66 -5.04
N GLN A 147 4.03 -8.88 -5.51
CA GLN A 147 3.31 -10.10 -5.09
C GLN A 147 3.42 -10.42 -3.59
N HIS A 148 4.40 -9.83 -2.90
CA HIS A 148 4.62 -10.06 -1.48
C HIS A 148 3.84 -9.09 -0.59
N LEU A 149 3.21 -8.05 -1.14
CA LEU A 149 2.33 -7.18 -0.37
C LEU A 149 1.10 -7.98 0.09
N GLU A 150 0.71 -7.76 1.34
CA GLU A 150 -0.36 -8.51 1.97
C GLU A 150 -1.72 -8.20 1.33
N SER A 151 -2.02 -6.93 1.05
CA SER A 151 -3.27 -6.49 0.40
C SER A 151 -3.47 -7.10 -0.99
N LEU A 152 -2.38 -7.41 -1.70
CA LEU A 152 -2.40 -7.85 -3.09
C LEU A 152 -2.35 -9.37 -3.26
N ASN A 153 -2.17 -10.12 -2.17
CA ASN A 153 -1.91 -11.56 -2.25
C ASN A 153 -3.04 -12.34 -2.95
N ASP A 154 -4.29 -12.07 -2.58
CA ASP A 154 -5.46 -12.77 -3.14
C ASP A 154 -5.67 -12.42 -4.61
N LEU A 155 -5.41 -11.17 -4.98
CA LEU A 155 -5.50 -10.72 -6.37
C LEU A 155 -4.41 -11.39 -7.22
N VAL A 156 -3.18 -11.44 -6.73
CA VAL A 156 -2.07 -12.09 -7.43
C VAL A 156 -2.29 -13.60 -7.56
N ALA A 157 -2.81 -14.25 -6.52
CA ALA A 157 -3.16 -15.67 -6.59
C ALA A 157 -4.26 -15.92 -7.63
N LYS A 158 -5.25 -15.02 -7.74
CA LYS A 158 -6.32 -15.10 -8.76
C LYS A 158 -5.81 -14.89 -10.18
N ILE A 159 -4.83 -14.00 -10.37
CA ILE A 159 -4.21 -13.73 -11.67
C ILE A 159 -3.31 -14.90 -12.09
N THR A 160 -2.39 -15.30 -11.20
CA THR A 160 -1.28 -16.19 -11.54
C THR A 160 -1.57 -17.67 -11.28
N GLY A 161 -2.58 -17.98 -10.46
CA GLY A 161 -2.83 -19.32 -9.93
C GLY A 161 -1.82 -19.78 -8.87
N VAL A 162 -0.88 -18.92 -8.48
CA VAL A 162 0.21 -19.25 -7.54
C VAL A 162 -0.02 -18.54 -6.22
N VAL A 163 -0.03 -19.31 -5.12
CA VAL A 163 -0.16 -18.76 -3.77
C VAL A 163 1.23 -18.36 -3.25
N VAL A 164 1.41 -17.07 -2.99
CA VAL A 164 2.64 -16.52 -2.40
C VAL A 164 2.56 -16.60 -0.88
N ARG A 165 3.48 -17.36 -0.27
CA ARG A 165 3.53 -17.60 1.19
C ARG A 165 4.27 -16.50 1.95
N GLU A 166 5.33 -15.98 1.34
CA GLU A 166 6.14 -14.92 1.92
C GLU A 166 5.46 -13.58 1.68
N ARG A 167 5.16 -12.87 2.77
CA ARG A 167 4.36 -11.64 2.76
C ARG A 167 4.99 -10.57 3.62
N ILE A 168 4.74 -9.32 3.25
CA ILE A 168 5.11 -8.11 3.96
C ILE A 168 3.89 -7.21 4.14
N PRO A 169 3.81 -6.45 5.23
CA PRO A 169 2.73 -5.51 5.43
C PRO A 169 2.89 -4.29 4.52
N ASP A 170 1.77 -3.78 4.01
CA ASP A 170 1.72 -2.65 3.08
C ASP A 170 2.37 -1.39 3.64
N ARG A 171 2.29 -1.17 4.97
CA ARG A 171 2.91 -0.03 5.67
C ARG A 171 4.41 0.18 5.36
N LEU A 172 5.15 -0.88 4.99
CA LEU A 172 6.57 -0.73 4.66
C LEU A 172 6.77 0.09 3.39
N LEU A 173 5.82 -0.02 2.45
CA LEU A 173 5.80 0.81 1.25
C LEU A 173 5.51 2.27 1.62
N ASP A 174 4.55 2.49 2.52
CA ASP A 174 4.13 3.83 2.98
C ASP A 174 5.19 4.54 3.83
N GLU A 175 5.94 3.77 4.62
CA GLU A 175 7.01 4.29 5.48
C GLU A 175 8.34 4.49 4.73
N ALA A 176 8.49 3.99 3.50
CA ALA A 176 9.74 4.11 2.75
C ALA A 176 9.99 5.56 2.33
N ASP A 177 11.23 6.04 2.52
CA ASP A 177 11.62 7.39 2.10
C ASP A 177 11.62 7.54 0.57
N GLU A 178 11.89 6.44 -0.16
CA GLU A 178 11.87 6.43 -1.62
C GLU A 178 11.51 5.05 -2.18
N VAL A 179 10.65 5.04 -3.20
CA VAL A 179 10.22 3.83 -3.90
C VAL A 179 10.61 3.94 -5.37
N VAL A 180 11.43 2.98 -5.82
CA VAL A 180 11.91 2.90 -7.21
C VAL A 180 11.25 1.72 -7.90
N VAL A 181 10.44 2.00 -8.93
CA VAL A 181 9.82 0.95 -9.75
C VAL A 181 10.80 0.47 -10.81
N VAL A 182 11.14 -0.82 -10.75
CA VAL A 182 11.96 -1.51 -11.76
C VAL A 182 11.05 -2.34 -12.64
N ASP A 183 10.89 -1.89 -13.87
CA ASP A 183 9.96 -2.43 -14.84
C ASP A 183 10.67 -2.84 -16.14
N VAL A 184 10.17 -3.90 -16.77
CA VAL A 184 10.59 -4.38 -18.09
C VAL A 184 9.36 -4.81 -18.86
N THR A 185 9.46 -4.93 -20.18
CA THR A 185 8.32 -5.45 -20.94
C THR A 185 8.09 -6.93 -20.63
N PRO A 186 6.83 -7.41 -20.65
CA PRO A 186 6.53 -8.84 -20.52
C PRO A 186 7.33 -9.72 -21.47
N GLU A 187 7.53 -9.26 -22.71
CA GLU A 187 8.27 -9.98 -23.74
C GLU A 187 9.74 -10.18 -23.33
N THR A 188 10.40 -9.13 -22.82
CA THR A 188 11.78 -9.24 -22.30
C THR A 188 11.87 -10.16 -21.08
N LEU A 189 10.84 -10.21 -20.25
CA LEU A 189 10.83 -11.11 -19.09
C LEU A 189 10.66 -12.58 -19.49
N GLU A 190 9.80 -12.85 -20.49
CA GLU A 190 9.64 -14.17 -21.09
C GLU A 190 10.95 -14.65 -21.72
N GLU A 191 11.62 -13.79 -22.50
CA GLU A 191 12.94 -14.08 -23.08
C GLU A 191 13.98 -14.41 -22.01
N ARG A 192 14.09 -13.58 -20.96
CA ARG A 192 15.00 -13.83 -19.83
C ARG A 192 14.70 -15.14 -19.11
N LEU A 193 13.44 -15.53 -19.02
CA LEU A 193 13.07 -16.82 -18.43
C LEU A 193 13.51 -17.98 -19.32
N ILE A 194 13.27 -17.91 -20.63
CA ILE A 194 13.67 -18.94 -21.62
C ILE A 194 15.19 -19.10 -21.65
N GLU A 195 15.94 -18.01 -21.53
CA GLU A 195 17.41 -18.01 -21.45
C GLU A 195 17.94 -18.57 -20.11
N GLY A 196 17.07 -18.96 -19.17
CA GLY A 196 17.47 -19.48 -17.87
C GLY A 196 18.06 -18.42 -16.93
N LYS A 197 17.84 -17.12 -17.22
CA LYS A 197 18.34 -16.01 -16.40
C LYS A 197 17.48 -15.77 -15.15
N ILE A 198 16.31 -16.40 -15.03
CA ILE A 198 15.38 -16.18 -13.91
C ILE A 198 15.28 -17.39 -12.98
N TYR A 199 15.10 -18.60 -13.53
CA TYR A 199 15.01 -19.84 -12.78
C TYR A 199 15.88 -20.95 -13.38
N ALA A 200 16.18 -21.95 -12.56
CA ALA A 200 16.80 -23.18 -13.02
C ALA A 200 15.92 -23.90 -14.07
N PRO A 201 16.53 -24.61 -15.04
CA PRO A 201 15.83 -25.19 -16.20
C PRO A 201 14.59 -26.02 -15.84
N GLU A 202 14.67 -26.77 -14.75
CA GLU A 202 13.63 -27.66 -14.25
C GLU A 202 12.33 -26.93 -13.85
N LYS A 203 12.41 -25.65 -13.48
CA LYS A 203 11.26 -24.83 -13.05
C LYS A 203 10.73 -23.92 -14.17
N ILE A 204 11.38 -23.87 -15.33
CA ILE A 204 11.02 -22.95 -16.41
C ILE A 204 9.65 -23.28 -16.99
N GLU A 205 9.40 -24.53 -17.39
CA GLU A 205 8.14 -24.92 -18.05
C GLU A 205 6.92 -24.67 -17.15
N GLN A 206 6.98 -25.07 -15.88
CA GLN A 206 5.90 -24.84 -14.92
C GLN A 206 5.67 -23.34 -14.67
N SER A 207 6.75 -22.53 -14.66
CA SER A 207 6.66 -21.08 -14.44
C SER A 207 6.07 -20.36 -15.64
N LEU A 208 6.44 -20.76 -16.88
CA LEU A 208 5.87 -20.26 -18.13
C LEU A 208 4.38 -20.57 -18.25
N GLN A 209 3.98 -21.78 -17.86
CA GLN A 209 2.58 -22.21 -17.93
C GLN A 209 1.68 -21.55 -16.89
N ASN A 210 2.22 -20.92 -15.85
CA ASN A 210 1.43 -20.28 -14.79
C ASN A 210 1.80 -18.79 -14.66
N PHE A 211 2.79 -18.47 -13.83
CA PHE A 211 3.10 -17.10 -13.44
C PHE A 211 3.55 -16.21 -14.61
N PHE A 212 4.38 -16.72 -15.53
CA PHE A 212 5.03 -15.95 -16.60
C PHE A 212 4.23 -15.92 -17.91
N GLN A 213 2.94 -16.19 -17.86
CA GLN A 213 2.10 -15.95 -19.03
C GLN A 213 1.97 -14.44 -19.28
N ARG A 214 2.10 -13.99 -20.54
CA ARG A 214 1.94 -12.59 -20.95
C ARG A 214 0.77 -11.87 -20.28
N ARG A 215 -0.42 -12.49 -20.24
CA ARG A 215 -1.62 -11.91 -19.61
C ARG A 215 -1.42 -11.62 -18.11
N ASN A 216 -0.69 -12.48 -17.42
CA ASN A 216 -0.41 -12.35 -15.99
C ASN A 216 0.63 -11.26 -15.77
N LEU A 217 1.68 -11.23 -16.58
CA LEU A 217 2.72 -10.21 -16.51
C LEU A 217 2.18 -8.80 -16.79
N VAL A 218 1.27 -8.64 -17.77
CA VAL A 218 0.59 -7.36 -18.02
C VAL A 218 -0.23 -6.93 -16.82
N ALA A 219 -1.00 -7.85 -16.22
CA ALA A 219 -1.81 -7.54 -15.04
C ALA A 219 -0.96 -7.19 -13.81
N LEU A 220 0.15 -7.92 -13.58
CA LEU A 220 1.09 -7.62 -12.50
C LEU A 220 1.83 -6.29 -12.71
N ARG A 221 2.12 -5.93 -13.96
CA ARG A 221 2.69 -4.63 -14.33
C ARG A 221 1.74 -3.50 -13.99
N GLU A 222 0.48 -3.62 -14.41
CA GLU A 222 -0.58 -2.66 -14.09
C GLU A 222 -0.73 -2.53 -12.56
N LEU A 223 -0.74 -3.66 -11.85
CA LEU A 223 -0.87 -3.69 -10.40
C LEU A 223 0.32 -3.01 -9.70
N ALA A 224 1.55 -3.29 -10.12
CA ALA A 224 2.75 -2.68 -9.54
C ALA A 224 2.81 -1.17 -9.76
N LEU A 225 2.48 -0.70 -10.96
CA LEU A 225 2.47 0.72 -11.27
C LEU A 225 1.35 1.45 -10.51
N ARG A 226 0.20 0.80 -10.36
CA ARG A 226 -0.93 1.33 -9.60
C ARG A 226 -0.58 1.49 -8.12
N GLU A 227 -0.05 0.44 -7.49
CA GLU A 227 0.23 0.45 -6.05
C GLU A 227 1.24 1.54 -5.67
N VAL A 228 2.28 1.72 -6.50
CA VAL A 228 3.27 2.78 -6.25
C VAL A 228 2.70 4.17 -6.53
N ALA A 229 1.77 4.32 -7.49
CA ALA A 229 1.07 5.58 -7.70
C ALA A 229 0.14 5.93 -6.53
N ASP A 230 -0.61 4.96 -6.02
CA ASP A 230 -1.48 5.10 -4.84
C ASP A 230 -0.64 5.55 -3.61
N ASN A 231 0.53 4.95 -3.40
CA ASN A 231 1.45 5.31 -2.32
C ASN A 231 2.04 6.74 -2.41
N ILE A 232 2.43 7.18 -3.62
CA ILE A 232 2.93 8.55 -3.83
C ILE A 232 1.84 9.58 -3.54
N GLU A 233 0.57 9.27 -3.85
CA GLU A 233 -0.58 10.14 -3.54
C GLU A 233 -0.72 10.32 -2.01
N GLU A 234 -0.67 9.24 -1.22
CA GLU A 234 -0.77 9.31 0.25
C GLU A 234 0.42 10.04 0.90
N ALA A 235 1.65 9.88 0.37
CA ALA A 235 2.82 10.63 0.82
C ALA A 235 2.75 12.13 0.47
N ALA A 236 2.13 12.48 -0.66
CA ALA A 236 1.86 13.87 -1.04
C ALA A 236 0.76 14.49 -0.14
N GLU A 237 -0.26 13.72 0.28
CA GLU A 237 -1.30 14.19 1.21
C GLU A 237 -0.73 14.67 2.56
N THR A 238 0.33 14.03 3.08
CA THR A 238 0.97 14.39 4.36
C THR A 238 1.97 15.54 4.28
N SER A 239 2.49 15.85 3.08
CA SER A 239 3.60 16.80 2.88
C SER A 239 3.22 18.09 2.15
N THR A 240 2.03 18.16 1.55
CA THR A 240 1.63 19.32 0.72
C THR A 240 0.77 20.33 1.52
N PRO A 241 1.09 21.64 1.51
CA PRO A 241 0.20 22.67 2.03
C PRO A 241 -1.11 22.69 1.23
N ALA A 242 -2.25 22.79 1.92
CA ALA A 242 -3.58 22.82 1.32
C ALA A 242 -3.67 23.77 0.11
N GLY A 243 -3.76 23.21 -1.10
CA GLY A 243 -3.98 24.04 -2.29
C GLY A 243 -3.76 23.40 -3.66
N GLN A 244 -2.96 22.33 -3.79
CA GLN A 244 -2.76 21.62 -5.06
C GLN A 244 -2.69 20.11 -4.82
N PHE A 245 -3.86 19.51 -4.65
CA PHE A 245 -4.01 18.06 -4.71
C PHE A 245 -4.18 17.68 -6.18
N CYS A 246 -3.21 16.96 -6.76
CA CYS A 246 -3.48 16.16 -7.95
C CYS A 246 -3.93 14.79 -7.45
N CYS A 247 -5.24 14.59 -7.27
CA CYS A 247 -5.77 13.25 -7.08
C CYS A 247 -5.52 12.50 -8.39
N VAL A 248 -4.60 11.53 -8.40
CA VAL A 248 -4.34 10.69 -9.58
C VAL A 248 -5.50 9.69 -9.73
N HIS A 249 -6.21 9.40 -8.64
CA HIS A 249 -7.32 8.46 -8.58
C HIS A 249 -8.68 9.11 -8.30
N GLU A 250 -9.70 8.62 -9.01
CA GLU A 250 -11.09 9.02 -8.79
C GLU A 250 -11.63 8.41 -7.49
N ARG A 251 -12.35 9.20 -6.69
CA ARG A 251 -13.04 8.78 -5.46
C ARG A 251 -14.49 9.26 -5.50
N VAL A 252 -15.42 8.31 -5.39
CA VAL A 252 -16.86 8.57 -5.57
C VAL A 252 -17.57 8.58 -4.23
N LEU A 253 -18.18 9.72 -3.88
CA LEU A 253 -19.04 9.88 -2.71
C LEU A 253 -20.51 9.85 -3.12
N VAL A 254 -21.28 8.91 -2.59
CA VAL A 254 -22.73 8.84 -2.79
C VAL A 254 -23.44 9.33 -1.54
N CYS A 255 -24.12 10.47 -1.65
CA CYS A 255 -24.90 11.01 -0.53
C CYS A 255 -26.27 10.34 -0.48
N VAL A 256 -26.50 9.56 0.57
CA VAL A 256 -27.76 8.86 0.81
C VAL A 256 -28.66 9.63 1.79
N SER A 257 -29.96 9.45 1.62
CA SER A 257 -31.00 10.10 2.43
C SER A 257 -31.97 9.06 2.98
N THR A 258 -32.96 9.46 3.78
CA THR A 258 -33.93 8.53 4.39
C THR A 258 -35.04 8.06 3.42
N TYR A 259 -34.94 8.38 2.13
CA TYR A 259 -35.92 7.96 1.13
C TYR A 259 -35.58 6.61 0.49
N SER A 260 -36.60 5.87 0.04
CA SER A 260 -36.46 4.59 -0.66
C SER A 260 -35.61 4.67 -1.95
N THR A 261 -35.54 5.86 -2.57
CA THR A 261 -34.75 6.12 -3.78
C THR A 261 -33.23 6.09 -3.51
N SER A 262 -32.80 6.18 -2.25
CA SER A 262 -31.38 6.13 -1.86
C SER A 262 -30.71 4.81 -2.22
N VAL A 263 -31.44 3.68 -2.19
CA VAL A 263 -30.90 2.38 -2.60
C VAL A 263 -30.56 2.37 -4.09
N GLN A 264 -31.42 2.94 -4.93
CA GLN A 264 -31.17 3.06 -6.37
C GLN A 264 -30.02 4.03 -6.66
N LEU A 265 -29.94 5.13 -5.90
CA LEU A 265 -28.85 6.09 -5.99
C LEU A 265 -27.51 5.43 -5.70
N LEU A 266 -27.43 4.65 -4.61
CA LEU A 266 -26.23 3.91 -4.23
C LEU A 266 -25.84 2.89 -5.29
N ARG A 267 -26.80 2.14 -5.87
CA ARG A 267 -26.52 1.23 -6.99
C ARG A 267 -25.96 1.96 -8.22
N ARG A 268 -26.49 3.14 -8.55
CA ARG A 268 -25.99 3.94 -9.69
C ARG A 268 -24.61 4.53 -9.40
N GLY A 269 -24.38 5.05 -8.19
CA GLY A 269 -23.06 5.52 -7.76
C GLY A 269 -22.02 4.41 -7.73
N THR A 270 -22.40 3.20 -7.31
CA THR A 270 -21.53 2.00 -7.37
C THR A 270 -21.10 1.68 -8.80
N ARG A 271 -22.03 1.76 -9.77
CA ARG A 271 -21.70 1.54 -11.19
C ARG A 271 -20.73 2.61 -11.70
N LEU A 272 -20.94 3.87 -11.32
CA LEU A 272 -20.04 4.97 -11.68
C LEU A 272 -18.64 4.72 -11.10
N ALA A 273 -18.56 4.36 -9.82
CA ALA A 273 -17.30 4.01 -9.17
C ALA A 273 -16.62 2.82 -9.85
N THR A 274 -17.38 1.80 -10.26
CA THR A 274 -16.84 0.62 -10.96
C THR A 274 -16.27 1.00 -12.33
N ILE A 275 -16.96 1.84 -13.10
CA ILE A 275 -16.51 2.31 -14.42
C ILE A 275 -15.23 3.14 -14.30
N MET A 276 -15.16 4.01 -13.29
CA MET A 276 -14.00 4.85 -13.00
C MET A 276 -12.89 4.09 -12.25
N ARG A 277 -13.14 2.83 -11.87
CA ARG A 277 -12.27 2.02 -10.99
C ARG A 277 -11.91 2.76 -9.69
N ALA A 278 -12.86 3.56 -9.19
CA ALA A 278 -12.75 4.47 -8.06
C ALA A 278 -13.14 3.81 -6.73
N ARG A 279 -12.58 4.31 -5.63
CA ARG A 279 -13.06 3.96 -4.26
C ARG A 279 -14.47 4.53 -4.06
N LEU A 280 -15.35 3.76 -3.43
CA LEU A 280 -16.75 4.14 -3.18
C LEU A 280 -16.96 4.49 -1.70
N TYR A 281 -17.55 5.66 -1.45
CA TYR A 281 -17.96 6.13 -0.14
C TYR A 281 -19.47 6.38 -0.14
N GLY A 282 -20.19 5.82 0.83
CA GLY A 282 -21.58 6.18 1.12
C GLY A 282 -21.62 7.19 2.27
N LEU A 283 -22.38 8.28 2.16
CA LEU A 283 -22.50 9.27 3.24
C LEU A 283 -23.96 9.50 3.62
N PHE A 284 -24.25 9.33 4.91
CA PHE A 284 -25.49 9.77 5.52
C PHE A 284 -25.24 10.90 6.53
N VAL A 285 -25.93 12.04 6.34
CA VAL A 285 -25.88 13.17 7.27
C VAL A 285 -27.21 13.29 8.03
N ALA A 286 -27.18 12.97 9.33
CA ALA A 286 -28.31 13.09 10.23
C ALA A 286 -28.42 14.53 10.80
N HIS A 287 -29.65 15.04 10.91
CA HIS A 287 -29.90 16.29 11.63
C HIS A 287 -29.99 15.98 13.14
N PRO A 288 -29.29 16.72 14.03
CA PRO A 288 -29.22 16.40 15.46
C PRO A 288 -30.58 16.27 16.17
N GLU A 289 -31.55 17.06 15.71
CA GLU A 289 -32.91 17.10 16.30
C GLU A 289 -33.92 16.16 15.62
N ARG A 290 -33.51 15.40 14.60
CA ARG A 290 -34.40 14.50 13.87
C ARG A 290 -34.10 13.05 14.21
N PHE A 291 -35.04 12.41 14.88
CA PHE A 291 -35.02 10.97 15.09
C PHE A 291 -35.49 10.23 13.83
N LEU A 292 -34.84 9.11 13.54
CA LEU A 292 -35.20 8.22 12.45
C LEU A 292 -36.35 7.31 12.87
N THR A 293 -37.32 7.13 11.99
CA THR A 293 -38.32 6.07 12.15
C THR A 293 -37.69 4.69 11.92
N LYS A 294 -38.37 3.62 12.36
CA LYS A 294 -37.89 2.24 12.14
C LYS A 294 -37.68 1.93 10.65
N GLU A 295 -38.59 2.41 9.80
CA GLU A 295 -38.50 2.23 8.35
C GLU A 295 -37.28 2.94 7.76
N GLU A 296 -37.00 4.17 8.20
CA GLU A 296 -35.84 4.94 7.75
C GLU A 296 -34.52 4.31 8.19
N SER A 297 -34.45 3.76 9.41
CA SER A 297 -33.27 3.03 9.89
C SER A 297 -32.99 1.80 9.02
N LEU A 298 -34.03 1.03 8.69
CA LEU A 298 -33.91 -0.17 7.86
C LEU A 298 -33.38 0.16 6.44
N TYR A 299 -33.82 1.27 5.86
CA TYR A 299 -33.29 1.73 4.57
C TYR A 299 -31.80 2.08 4.63
N LEU A 300 -31.37 2.76 5.69
CA LEU A 300 -29.96 3.12 5.87
C LEU A 300 -29.08 1.90 6.13
N GLU A 301 -29.56 0.93 6.91
CA GLU A 301 -28.89 -0.36 7.09
C GLU A 301 -28.74 -1.10 5.76
N THR A 302 -29.77 -1.11 4.92
CA THR A 302 -29.71 -1.71 3.58
C THR A 302 -28.67 -1.02 2.70
N CYS A 303 -28.62 0.31 2.73
CA CYS A 303 -27.60 1.08 2.00
C CYS A 303 -26.19 0.78 2.52
N GLN A 304 -26.01 0.71 3.84
CA GLN A 304 -24.73 0.37 4.45
C GLN A 304 -24.27 -1.03 4.03
N HIS A 305 -25.16 -2.02 4.09
CA HIS A 305 -24.85 -3.38 3.67
C HIS A 305 -24.47 -3.45 2.19
N LEU A 306 -25.23 -2.78 1.32
CA LEU A 306 -24.94 -2.72 -0.11
C LEU A 306 -23.58 -2.06 -0.39
N CYS A 307 -23.25 -1.00 0.35
CA CYS A 307 -21.96 -0.31 0.23
C CYS A 307 -20.81 -1.24 0.62
N GLN A 308 -20.97 -1.98 1.72
CA GLN A 308 -19.95 -2.91 2.22
C GLN A 308 -19.79 -4.14 1.32
N GLU A 309 -20.88 -4.66 0.73
CA GLU A 309 -20.83 -5.80 -0.21
C GLU A 309 -19.94 -5.54 -1.42
N VAL A 310 -19.84 -4.29 -1.85
CA VAL A 310 -19.02 -3.88 -3.00
C VAL A 310 -17.66 -3.33 -2.59
N GLY A 311 -17.28 -3.48 -1.32
CA GLY A 311 -16.00 -3.02 -0.78
C GLY A 311 -15.92 -1.51 -0.55
N GLY A 312 -17.05 -0.81 -0.49
CA GLY A 312 -17.11 0.63 -0.20
C GLY A 312 -17.30 0.93 1.29
N GLU A 313 -16.86 2.12 1.71
CA GLU A 313 -16.97 2.58 3.10
C GLU A 313 -18.24 3.40 3.32
N PHE A 314 -18.96 3.17 4.43
CA PHE A 314 -20.20 3.88 4.74
C PHE A 314 -20.04 4.80 5.96
N LEU A 315 -20.08 6.10 5.71
CA LEU A 315 -19.90 7.18 6.67
C LEU A 315 -21.23 7.69 7.21
N ARG A 316 -21.30 7.88 8.52
CA ARG A 316 -22.44 8.51 9.21
C ARG A 316 -21.96 9.74 9.96
N MET A 317 -22.55 10.90 9.66
CA MET A 317 -22.25 12.16 10.34
C MET A 317 -23.51 12.81 10.88
N THR A 318 -23.34 13.63 11.91
CA THR A 318 -24.41 14.49 12.46
C THR A 318 -24.06 15.95 12.16
N SER A 319 -24.96 16.69 11.52
CA SER A 319 -24.75 18.11 11.22
C SER A 319 -26.06 18.84 10.95
N THR A 320 -26.11 20.11 11.33
CA THR A 320 -27.22 21.02 11.02
C THR A 320 -27.15 21.56 9.59
N ASN A 321 -25.96 21.56 8.97
CA ASN A 321 -25.74 22.05 7.61
C ASN A 321 -25.22 20.91 6.71
N ILE A 322 -26.15 20.28 6.00
CA ILE A 322 -25.86 19.13 5.12
C ILE A 322 -24.85 19.47 4.01
N PRO A 323 -25.01 20.56 3.22
CA PRO A 323 -24.01 20.97 2.23
C PRO A 323 -22.59 21.12 2.81
N LYS A 324 -22.47 21.73 3.99
CA LYS A 324 -21.16 21.93 4.64
C LYS A 324 -20.56 20.60 5.09
N ALA A 325 -21.36 19.72 5.68
CA ALA A 325 -20.89 18.39 6.10
C ALA A 325 -20.43 17.54 4.90
N ILE A 326 -21.16 17.59 3.78
CA ILE A 326 -20.73 16.90 2.55
C ILE A 326 -19.40 17.48 2.05
N ALA A 327 -19.22 18.79 2.08
CA ALA A 327 -17.96 19.41 1.68
C ALA A 327 -16.80 19.06 2.62
N GLU A 328 -17.04 18.99 3.93
CA GLU A 328 -16.04 18.55 4.91
C GLU A 328 -15.62 17.09 4.65
N VAL A 329 -16.57 16.20 4.39
CA VAL A 329 -16.25 14.80 4.00
C VAL A 329 -15.53 14.76 2.67
N ALA A 330 -15.98 15.52 1.68
CA ALA A 330 -15.35 15.55 0.37
C ALA A 330 -13.89 16.01 0.46
N HIS A 331 -13.59 16.98 1.33
CA HIS A 331 -12.24 17.44 1.57
C HIS A 331 -11.40 16.41 2.34
N ASN A 332 -11.93 15.85 3.43
CA ASN A 332 -11.19 14.92 4.30
C ASN A 332 -10.89 13.57 3.62
N TYR A 333 -11.76 13.13 2.71
CA TYR A 333 -11.60 11.85 2.00
C TYR A 333 -11.12 12.04 0.55
N HIS A 334 -10.75 13.27 0.17
CA HIS A 334 -10.28 13.64 -1.19
C HIS A 334 -11.22 13.17 -2.31
N ILE A 335 -12.52 13.40 -2.12
CA ILE A 335 -13.54 12.99 -3.07
C ILE A 335 -13.45 13.84 -4.34
N THR A 336 -13.34 13.18 -5.50
CA THR A 336 -13.32 13.83 -6.82
C THR A 336 -14.70 13.87 -7.47
N GLN A 337 -15.59 12.94 -7.10
CA GLN A 337 -16.92 12.79 -7.70
C GLN A 337 -17.99 12.69 -6.61
N VAL A 338 -18.96 13.60 -6.59
CA VAL A 338 -20.09 13.57 -5.63
C VAL A 338 -21.39 13.23 -6.35
N VAL A 339 -22.04 12.16 -5.93
CA VAL A 339 -23.32 11.68 -6.46
C VAL A 339 -24.45 12.05 -5.50
N LEU A 340 -25.39 12.85 -6.00
CA LEU A 340 -26.57 13.32 -5.27
C LEU A 340 -27.86 12.86 -5.94
N GLY A 341 -28.87 12.54 -5.12
CA GLY A 341 -30.23 12.36 -5.60
C GLY A 341 -30.94 13.69 -5.83
N GLN A 342 -31.82 13.74 -6.84
CA GLN A 342 -32.69 14.89 -7.04
C GLN A 342 -33.56 15.15 -5.80
N THR A 343 -33.55 16.40 -5.31
CA THR A 343 -34.35 16.81 -4.14
C THR A 343 -35.85 16.80 -4.47
N GLN A 344 -36.67 16.13 -3.65
CA GLN A 344 -38.14 16.09 -3.78
C GLN A 344 -38.89 17.26 -3.13
N LYS A 345 -38.18 18.30 -2.65
CA LYS A 345 -38.81 19.49 -2.05
C LYS A 345 -39.51 20.36 -3.10
N SER A 346 -40.60 20.99 -2.70
CA SER A 346 -41.40 21.87 -3.56
C SER A 346 -40.56 23.04 -4.09
N ARG A 347 -40.77 23.43 -5.35
CA ARG A 347 -40.04 24.53 -6.02
C ARG A 347 -40.10 25.86 -5.23
N TRP A 348 -41.12 26.03 -4.39
CA TRP A 348 -41.29 27.18 -3.50
C TRP A 348 -40.31 27.20 -2.30
N ASP A 349 -39.97 26.05 -1.73
CA ASP A 349 -38.97 25.95 -0.65
C ASP A 349 -37.54 26.19 -1.17
N LEU A 350 -37.29 25.86 -2.44
CA LEU A 350 -36.03 26.11 -3.15
C LEU A 350 -35.78 27.60 -3.42
N LEU A 351 -36.84 28.39 -3.61
CA LEU A 351 -36.78 29.83 -3.87
C LEU A 351 -36.45 30.65 -2.62
N LEU A 352 -36.89 30.20 -1.43
CA LEU A 352 -36.70 30.90 -0.15
C LEU A 352 -35.35 30.60 0.54
N ARG A 353 -34.79 29.41 0.36
CA ARG A 353 -33.55 28.96 1.07
C ARG A 353 -32.34 28.76 0.16
N GLY A 354 -32.48 29.01 -1.15
CA GLY A 354 -31.47 28.67 -2.15
C GLY A 354 -31.42 27.17 -2.42
N SER A 355 -30.94 26.79 -3.61
CA SER A 355 -30.81 25.36 -3.95
C SER A 355 -29.64 24.75 -3.15
N PRO A 356 -29.84 23.64 -2.42
CA PRO A 356 -28.76 22.93 -1.73
C PRO A 356 -27.60 22.60 -2.68
N VAL A 357 -27.92 22.30 -3.94
CA VAL A 357 -26.97 22.06 -5.03
C VAL A 357 -26.10 23.30 -5.30
N GLN A 358 -26.70 24.50 -5.32
CA GLN A 358 -25.94 25.74 -5.52
C GLN A 358 -25.04 26.08 -4.34
N GLN A 359 -25.44 25.71 -3.11
CA GLN A 359 -24.58 25.86 -1.95
C GLN A 359 -23.40 24.88 -2.00
N LEU A 360 -23.65 23.62 -2.36
CA LEU A 360 -22.62 22.61 -2.58
C LEU A 360 -21.61 23.04 -3.65
N LEU A 361 -22.05 23.56 -4.79
CA LEU A 361 -21.17 24.06 -5.85
C LEU A 361 -20.26 25.22 -5.42
N ARG A 362 -20.63 25.96 -4.34
CA ARG A 362 -19.75 27.00 -3.78
C ARG A 362 -18.66 26.42 -2.88
N TYR A 363 -18.94 25.30 -2.23
CA TYR A 363 -18.01 24.62 -1.33
C TYR A 363 -17.10 23.63 -2.07
N LEU A 364 -17.58 23.06 -3.18
CA LEU A 364 -16.92 22.03 -3.98
C LEU A 364 -16.47 22.62 -5.33
N LYS A 365 -15.28 23.26 -5.35
CA LYS A 365 -14.78 23.93 -6.57
C LYS A 365 -14.13 22.98 -7.58
N ASP A 366 -13.47 21.94 -7.07
CA ASP A 366 -12.66 21.00 -7.88
C ASP A 366 -13.22 19.57 -7.83
N VAL A 367 -14.54 19.44 -7.66
CA VAL A 367 -15.24 18.15 -7.50
C VAL A 367 -16.43 18.11 -8.44
N ASP A 368 -16.52 17.05 -9.23
CA ASP A 368 -17.60 16.84 -10.19
C ASP A 368 -18.89 16.43 -9.47
N LEU A 369 -20.00 17.06 -9.83
CA LEU A 369 -21.30 16.85 -9.19
C LEU A 369 -22.28 16.11 -10.11
N HIS A 370 -22.63 14.87 -9.75
CA HIS A 370 -23.58 14.02 -10.47
C HIS A 370 -24.95 14.07 -9.81
N ILE A 371 -25.94 14.63 -10.51
CA ILE A 371 -27.32 14.66 -10.02
C ILE A 371 -28.14 13.57 -10.72
N ILE A 372 -28.54 12.56 -9.95
CA ILE A 372 -29.29 11.43 -10.46
C ILE A 372 -30.79 11.62 -10.19
N ALA A 373 -31.59 11.54 -11.25
CA ALA A 373 -33.04 11.59 -11.17
C ALA A 373 -33.59 10.37 -10.42
N ALA A 374 -34.51 10.62 -9.49
CA ALA A 374 -35.25 9.59 -8.79
C ALA A 374 -36.45 9.16 -9.65
N GLU A 375 -36.54 7.87 -9.98
CA GLU A 375 -37.76 7.32 -10.59
C GLU A 375 -38.86 7.28 -9.53
N LYS A 376 -39.97 7.98 -9.76
CA LYS A 376 -41.13 7.93 -8.88
C LYS A 376 -41.73 6.52 -8.93
N SER A 377 -41.52 5.72 -7.89
CA SER A 377 -42.32 4.52 -7.65
C SER A 377 -43.77 4.96 -7.37
N SER A 378 -44.64 4.80 -8.37
CA SER A 378 -46.06 5.12 -8.32
C SER A 378 -46.81 4.11 -7.44
N VAL A 379 -46.70 4.25 -6.12
CA VAL A 379 -47.61 3.56 -5.20
C VAL A 379 -48.95 4.31 -5.24
N LYS A 380 -49.90 3.80 -6.03
CA LYS A 380 -51.31 4.21 -5.96
C LYS A 380 -51.80 3.93 -4.54
N GLN A 381 -52.00 4.99 -3.75
CA GLN A 381 -52.86 4.93 -2.58
C GLN A 381 -54.29 4.77 -3.07
N THR A 382 -54.82 3.55 -2.95
CA THR A 382 -56.26 3.29 -3.03
C THR A 382 -56.92 4.04 -1.88
N ARG A 383 -57.53 5.19 -2.16
CA ARG A 383 -58.48 5.82 -1.25
C ARG A 383 -59.71 4.91 -1.18
N THR A 384 -60.07 4.50 0.03
CA THR A 384 -61.42 4.03 0.36
C THR A 384 -62.07 5.09 1.23
#